data_AF-A0A970DN49-F1
#
_entry.id   AF-A0A970DN49-F1
#
_cell.length_a   1.000
_cell.length_b   1.000
_cell.length_c   1.000
_cell.angle_alpha   90.00
_cell.angle_beta   90.00
_cell.angle_gamma   90.00
#
_symmetry.space_group_name_H-M   'P 1'
#
loop_
_entity.id
_entity.type
_entity.pdbx_description
1 polymer ?
#
loop_
_entity_poly.entity_id
_entity_poly.type
_entity_poly.pdbx_seq_one_letter_code
_entity_poly.pdbx_strand_id
1 'polypeptide(L)'
;MRKTYDCIIVGAGPMGIYCAYELIKKGKNLKILLIDKGSDIYHRRCPILDKKIKKCPTNSYGELGCHKGCSITTGFGGAGAYSDGKFNITSEFGGWMTEYLDCDVVLDLINYVDSINVAHGATTPITDP
;
A
#
# COMPACT_ATOMS: atom_id res chain seq x y z
N MET A 1 -6.95 17.84 16.98
CA MET A 1 -7.15 17.47 15.57
C MET A 1 -7.58 18.70 14.78
N ARG A 2 -7.03 18.93 13.58
CA ARG A 2 -7.54 19.99 12.69
C ARG A 2 -8.95 19.61 12.23
N LYS A 3 -9.83 20.61 12.06
CA LYS A 3 -11.24 20.39 11.69
C LYS A 3 -11.46 20.34 10.17
N THR A 4 -10.48 20.73 9.36
CA THR A 4 -10.61 20.83 7.90
C THR A 4 -9.33 20.36 7.22
N TYR A 5 -9.50 19.64 6.10
CA TYR A 5 -8.45 19.12 5.23
C TYR A 5 -8.83 19.42 3.78
N ASP A 6 -7.83 19.68 2.93
CA ASP A 6 -8.04 19.94 1.50
C ASP A 6 -8.20 18.64 0.72
N CYS A 7 -7.64 17.54 1.25
CA CYS A 7 -7.78 16.19 0.69
C CYS A 7 -7.78 15.17 1.82
N ILE A 8 -8.70 14.21 1.76
CA ILE A 8 -8.75 13.05 2.65
C ILE A 8 -8.56 11.80 1.78
N ILE A 9 -7.53 11.02 2.10
CA ILE A 9 -7.19 9.77 1.43
C ILE A 9 -7.54 8.64 2.38
N VAL A 10 -8.43 7.75 1.94
CA VAL A 10 -8.89 6.59 2.71
C VAL A 10 -8.21 5.34 2.18
N GLY A 11 -7.38 4.73 3.02
CA GLY A 11 -6.52 3.60 2.71
C GLY A 11 -5.06 4.02 2.57
N ALA A 12 -4.21 3.55 3.48
CA ALA A 12 -2.76 3.78 3.48
C ALA A 12 -1.99 2.63 2.81
N GLY A 13 -2.57 2.00 1.79
CA GLY A 13 -1.84 1.10 0.89
C GLY A 13 -0.93 1.87 -0.09
N PRO A 14 -0.24 1.16 -1.01
CA PRO A 14 0.66 1.79 -1.97
C PRO A 14 0.00 2.95 -2.73
N MET A 15 -1.21 2.75 -3.27
CA MET A 15 -1.94 3.80 -3.99
C MET A 15 -2.16 5.07 -3.15
N GLY A 16 -2.61 4.93 -1.89
CA GLY A 16 -2.86 6.07 -1.02
C GLY A 16 -1.57 6.79 -0.60
N ILE A 17 -0.49 6.04 -0.35
CA ILE A 17 0.82 6.60 -0.03
C ILE A 17 1.39 7.39 -1.22
N TYR A 18 1.35 6.83 -2.43
CA TYR A 18 1.83 7.54 -3.63
C TYR A 18 0.96 8.73 -4.01
N CYS A 19 -0.36 8.63 -3.82
CA CYS A 19 -1.25 9.78 -4.00
C CYS A 19 -0.85 10.94 -3.07
N ALA A 20 -0.64 10.66 -1.79
CA ALA A 20 -0.18 11.67 -0.84
C ALA A 20 1.20 12.22 -1.22
N TYR A 21 2.14 11.34 -1.59
CA TYR A 21 3.49 11.71 -2.02
C TYR A 21 3.47 12.66 -3.22
N GLU A 22 2.70 12.34 -4.26
CA GLU A 22 2.63 13.15 -5.48
C GLU A 22 1.97 14.51 -5.22
N LEU A 23 0.93 14.56 -4.38
CA LEU A 23 0.30 15.82 -3.98
C LEU A 23 1.26 16.75 -3.21
N ILE A 24 2.10 16.18 -2.34
CA ILE A 24 3.14 16.92 -1.61
C ILE A 24 4.24 17.39 -2.58
N LYS A 25 4.73 16.50 -3.45
CA LYS A 25 5.79 16.77 -4.43
C LYS A 25 5.42 17.89 -5.40
N LYS A 26 4.16 17.97 -5.83
CA LYS A 26 3.66 19.06 -6.69
C LYS A 26 3.52 20.41 -5.98
N GLY A 27 3.95 20.54 -4.72
CA GLY A 27 4.11 21.82 -4.02
C GLY A 27 2.80 22.54 -3.72
N LYS A 28 1.66 21.84 -3.71
CA LYS A 28 0.33 22.46 -3.60
C LYS A 28 -0.04 23.00 -2.21
N ASN A 29 0.87 22.94 -1.23
CA ASN A 29 0.64 23.32 0.19
C ASN A 29 -0.71 22.82 0.75
N LEU A 30 -1.08 21.58 0.40
CA LEU A 30 -2.36 20.98 0.78
C LEU A 30 -2.28 20.38 2.18
N LYS A 31 -3.35 20.55 2.96
CA LYS A 31 -3.58 19.83 4.22
C LYS A 31 -4.19 18.48 3.88
N ILE A 32 -3.33 17.46 3.80
CA ILE A 32 -3.74 16.10 3.45
C ILE A 32 -3.93 15.28 4.72
N LEU A 33 -5.03 14.53 4.80
CA LEU A 33 -5.27 13.51 5.81
C LEU A 33 -5.23 12.12 5.16
N LEU A 34 -4.21 11.31 5.48
CA LEU A 34 -4.17 9.90 5.12
C LEU A 34 -4.66 9.08 6.31
N ILE A 35 -5.69 8.26 6.11
CA ILE A 35 -6.26 7.39 7.16
C ILE A 35 -6.35 5.96 6.69
N ASP A 36 -6.16 5.03 7.62
CA ASP A 36 -6.38 3.60 7.39
C ASP A 36 -7.13 2.99 8.57
N LYS A 37 -7.78 1.85 8.33
CA LYS A 37 -8.48 1.09 9.36
C LYS A 37 -7.50 0.36 10.29
N GLY A 38 -6.30 0.03 9.81
CA GLY A 38 -5.28 -0.68 10.56
C GLY A 38 -4.28 0.24 11.28
N SER A 39 -3.20 -0.38 11.78
CA SER A 39 -2.15 0.30 12.54
C SER A 39 -1.08 0.94 11.64
N ASP A 40 -0.27 1.85 12.22
CA ASP A 40 0.99 2.28 11.62
C ASP A 40 1.98 1.12 11.49
N ILE A 41 3.02 1.31 10.66
CA ILE A 41 3.96 0.26 10.28
C ILE A 41 4.69 -0.38 11.48
N TYR A 42 4.98 0.36 12.54
CA TYR A 42 5.71 -0.13 13.71
C TYR A 42 4.82 -0.95 14.65
N HIS A 43 3.51 -0.75 14.58
CA HIS A 43 2.52 -1.44 15.41
C HIS A 43 1.66 -2.44 14.64
N ARG A 44 1.92 -2.69 13.35
CA ARG A 44 1.29 -3.79 12.61
C ARG A 44 1.81 -5.13 13.14
N ARG A 45 0.90 -5.96 13.65
CA ARG A 45 1.22 -7.30 14.18
C ARG A 45 0.18 -8.33 13.77
N CYS A 46 0.64 -9.43 13.18
CA CYS A 46 -0.17 -10.61 12.96
C CYS A 46 0.24 -11.69 13.97
N PRO A 47 -0.65 -12.18 14.84
CA PRO A 47 -0.29 -13.19 15.85
C PRO A 47 0.16 -14.52 15.24
N ILE A 48 -0.19 -14.80 13.97
CA ILE A 48 0.33 -15.96 13.22
C ILE A 48 1.81 -15.74 12.86
N LEU A 49 2.18 -14.55 12.37
CA LEU A 49 3.58 -14.21 12.06
C LEU A 49 4.43 -14.16 13.35
N ASP A 50 3.84 -13.70 14.46
CA ASP A 50 4.44 -13.78 15.79
C ASP A 50 4.48 -15.21 16.38
N LYS A 51 3.98 -16.22 15.65
CA LYS A 51 3.91 -17.64 16.08
C LYS A 51 3.11 -17.89 17.37
N LYS A 52 2.20 -16.99 17.73
CA LYS A 52 1.35 -17.09 18.94
C LYS A 52 0.12 -17.98 18.70
N ILE A 53 -0.40 -18.00 17.48
CA ILE A 53 -1.54 -18.82 17.07
C ILE A 53 -1.30 -19.46 15.70
N LYS A 54 -1.99 -20.56 15.40
CA LYS A 54 -1.82 -21.31 14.13
C LYS A 54 -2.85 -20.96 13.05
N LYS A 55 -3.96 -20.35 13.42
CA LYS A 55 -5.08 -20.00 12.54
C LYS A 55 -5.62 -18.62 12.91
N CYS A 56 -6.24 -17.94 11.94
CA CYS A 56 -6.93 -16.68 12.22
C CYS A 56 -7.97 -16.86 13.33
N PRO A 57 -8.14 -15.86 14.21
CA PRO A 57 -9.15 -15.92 15.25
C PRO A 57 -10.55 -15.92 14.65
N THR A 58 -11.48 -16.55 15.37
CA THR A 58 -12.91 -16.53 15.08
C THR A 58 -13.59 -15.78 16.22
N ASN A 59 -14.47 -14.82 15.91
CA ASN A 59 -15.21 -14.10 16.93
C ASN A 59 -16.38 -14.93 17.49
N SER A 60 -17.08 -14.41 18.50
CA SER A 60 -18.22 -15.07 19.14
C SER A 60 -19.40 -15.34 18.20
N TYR A 61 -19.43 -14.68 17.04
CA TYR A 61 -20.45 -14.87 16.00
C TYR A 61 -20.04 -15.89 14.93
N GLY A 62 -18.87 -16.52 15.07
CA GLY A 62 -18.36 -17.48 14.08
C GLY A 62 -17.63 -16.85 12.90
N GLU A 63 -17.38 -15.54 12.91
CA GLU A 63 -16.72 -14.84 11.80
C GLU A 63 -15.20 -14.93 11.91
N LEU A 64 -14.54 -15.29 10.81
CA LEU A 64 -13.08 -15.39 10.73
C LEU A 64 -12.46 -14.00 10.51
N GLY A 65 -11.54 -13.59 11.39
CA GLY A 65 -10.81 -12.35 11.19
C GLY A 65 -10.31 -11.69 12.47
N CYS A 66 -9.27 -10.87 12.34
CA CYS A 66 -8.77 -10.06 13.44
C CYS A 66 -9.67 -8.83 13.66
N HIS A 67 -9.88 -8.46 14.91
CA HIS A 67 -10.50 -7.19 15.29
C HIS A 67 -9.42 -6.19 15.74
N LYS A 68 -9.42 -4.91 15.34
CA LYS A 68 -10.38 -4.18 14.48
C LYS A 68 -10.21 -4.43 12.97
N GLY A 69 -9.09 -5.00 12.55
CA GLY A 69 -8.80 -5.35 11.16
C GLY A 69 -7.61 -6.30 11.08
N CYS A 70 -7.46 -7.02 9.96
CA CYS A 70 -6.33 -7.91 9.76
C CYS A 70 -5.07 -7.09 9.47
N SER A 71 -4.06 -7.22 10.33
CA SER A 71 -2.77 -6.54 10.11
C SER A 71 -2.07 -6.97 8.83
N ILE A 72 -2.45 -8.08 8.18
CA ILE A 72 -1.90 -8.45 6.87
C ILE A 72 -2.46 -7.55 5.77
N THR A 73 -3.75 -7.24 5.79
CA THR A 73 -4.43 -6.51 4.70
C THR A 73 -4.68 -5.03 4.98
N THR A 74 -4.63 -4.62 6.25
CA THR A 74 -4.93 -3.25 6.70
C THR A 74 -3.76 -2.65 7.50
N GLY A 75 -3.67 -1.33 7.49
CA GLY A 75 -2.60 -0.54 8.10
C GLY A 75 -1.69 0.13 7.06
N PHE A 76 -0.71 0.90 7.53
CA PHE A 76 0.25 1.57 6.66
C PHE A 76 1.02 0.57 5.78
N GLY A 77 1.04 0.78 4.47
CA GLY A 77 1.57 -0.12 3.44
C GLY A 77 0.56 -1.14 2.91
N GLY A 78 -0.66 -1.21 3.48
CA GLY A 78 -1.72 -2.11 3.03
C GLY A 78 -1.27 -3.58 2.95
N ALA A 79 -1.82 -4.35 2.01
CA ALA A 79 -1.41 -5.74 1.80
C ALA A 79 0.07 -5.90 1.40
N GLY A 80 0.68 -4.88 0.77
CA GLY A 80 2.07 -4.92 0.30
C GLY A 80 3.11 -4.97 1.42
N ALA A 81 2.79 -4.52 2.64
CA ALA A 81 3.78 -4.50 3.72
C ALA A 81 4.23 -5.89 4.22
N TYR A 82 3.42 -6.92 3.96
CA TYR A 82 3.73 -8.32 4.31
C TYR A 82 3.84 -9.21 3.06
N SER A 83 4.06 -8.61 1.88
CA SER A 83 4.42 -9.36 0.67
C SER A 83 5.92 -9.66 0.64
N ASP A 84 6.36 -10.39 -0.37
CA ASP A 84 7.77 -10.59 -0.70
C ASP A 84 8.43 -9.34 -1.33
N GLY A 85 7.68 -8.23 -1.46
CA GLY A 85 8.20 -6.95 -1.91
C GLY A 85 8.52 -6.85 -3.41
N LYS A 86 8.09 -7.83 -4.22
CA LYS A 86 8.35 -7.79 -5.67
C LYS A 86 7.60 -6.65 -6.35
N PHE A 87 8.33 -5.86 -7.14
CA PHE A 87 7.78 -4.81 -7.98
C PHE A 87 7.98 -5.18 -9.45
N ASN A 88 6.90 -5.48 -10.16
CA ASN A 88 6.95 -5.96 -11.54
C ASN A 88 7.01 -4.77 -12.51
N ILE A 89 8.01 -4.75 -13.38
CA ILE A 89 8.15 -3.75 -14.44
C ILE A 89 7.60 -4.31 -15.75
N THR A 90 6.27 -4.37 -15.84
CA THR A 90 5.55 -4.81 -17.05
C THR A 90 4.11 -4.30 -17.04
N SER A 91 3.55 -4.00 -18.22
CA SER A 91 2.15 -3.62 -18.40
C SER A 91 1.20 -4.81 -18.45
N GLU A 92 1.71 -6.05 -18.42
CA GLU A 92 0.91 -7.28 -18.44
C GLU A 92 0.23 -7.57 -17.10
N PHE A 93 0.73 -7.00 -16.00
CA PHE A 93 0.13 -7.11 -14.67
C PHE A 93 -0.61 -5.81 -14.30
N GLY A 94 -1.60 -5.93 -13.41
CA GLY A 94 -2.39 -4.77 -12.94
C GLY A 94 -3.81 -4.70 -13.48
N GLY A 95 -4.32 -5.79 -14.07
CA GLY A 95 -5.70 -5.90 -14.53
C GLY A 95 -5.87 -5.36 -15.94
N TRP A 96 -6.71 -4.35 -16.10
CA TRP A 96 -7.17 -3.86 -17.42
C TRP A 96 -6.64 -2.46 -17.75
N MET A 97 -5.52 -2.04 -17.16
CA MET A 97 -5.01 -0.67 -17.35
C MET A 97 -4.71 -0.37 -18.82
N THR A 98 -4.26 -1.38 -19.56
CA THR A 98 -3.99 -1.31 -21.00
C THR A 98 -5.24 -1.21 -21.87
N GLU A 99 -6.44 -1.41 -21.31
CA GLU A 99 -7.70 -1.11 -21.98
C GLU A 99 -8.04 0.40 -21.94
N TYR A 100 -7.40 1.15 -21.03
CA TYR A 100 -7.65 2.59 -20.82
C TYR A 100 -6.48 3.48 -21.23
N LEU A 101 -5.26 2.96 -21.22
CA LEU A 101 -4.02 3.68 -21.52
C LEU A 101 -3.13 2.82 -22.42
N ASP A 102 -2.36 3.45 -23.29
CA ASP A 102 -1.38 2.75 -24.13
C ASP A 102 -0.33 2.05 -23.27
N CYS A 103 0.14 0.88 -23.72
CA CYS A 103 1.13 0.06 -23.00
C CYS A 103 2.37 0.86 -22.58
N ASP A 104 2.89 1.71 -23.47
CA ASP A 104 4.07 2.53 -23.21
C ASP A 104 3.82 3.54 -22.07
N VAL A 105 2.63 4.13 -22.03
CA VAL A 105 2.23 5.06 -20.95
C VAL A 105 2.13 4.33 -19.62
N VAL A 106 1.55 3.12 -19.60
CA VAL A 106 1.49 2.29 -18.39
C VAL A 106 2.89 1.94 -17.90
N LEU A 107 3.78 1.54 -18.81
CA LEU A 107 5.16 1.18 -18.49
C LEU A 107 5.95 2.38 -17.95
N ASP A 108 5.79 3.57 -18.53
CA ASP A 108 6.40 4.81 -18.05
C ASP A 108 5.94 5.17 -16.63
N LEU A 109 4.65 5.00 -16.34
CA LEU A 109 4.11 5.21 -14.99
C LEU A 109 4.67 4.21 -13.98
N ILE A 110 4.83 2.94 -14.38
CA ILE A 110 5.45 1.90 -13.53
C ILE A 110 6.92 2.26 -13.25
N ASN A 111 7.68 2.64 -14.27
CA ASN A 111 9.07 3.09 -14.12
C ASN A 111 9.17 4.35 -13.24
N TYR A 112 8.21 5.27 -13.33
CA TYR A 112 8.17 6.44 -12.44
C TYR A 112 7.99 6.01 -10.98
N VAL A 113 7.07 5.09 -10.69
CA VAL A 113 6.87 4.55 -9.34
C VAL A 113 8.12 3.82 -8.85
N ASP A 114 8.77 3.02 -9.71
CA ASP A 114 10.03 2.35 -9.38
C ASP A 114 11.14 3.34 -9.01
N SER A 115 11.28 4.44 -9.77
CA SER A 115 12.27 5.47 -9.48
C SER A 115 12.10 6.07 -8.07
N ILE A 116 10.85 6.18 -7.60
CA ILE A 116 10.54 6.63 -6.23
C ILE A 116 10.93 5.55 -5.22
N ASN A 117 10.63 4.28 -5.49
CA ASN A 117 11.04 3.17 -4.64
C ASN A 117 12.55 3.10 -4.46
N VAL A 118 13.30 3.17 -5.55
CA VAL A 118 14.78 3.17 -5.54
C VAL A 118 15.31 4.37 -4.76
N ALA A 119 14.73 5.56 -4.95
CA ALA A 119 15.09 6.74 -4.17
C ALA A 119 14.84 6.60 -2.65
N HIS A 120 13.96 5.68 -2.26
CA HIS A 120 13.65 5.34 -0.87
C HIS A 120 14.25 4.01 -0.40
N GLY A 121 15.22 3.44 -1.13
CA GLY A 121 16.03 2.32 -0.69
C GLY A 121 15.64 0.94 -1.24
N ALA A 122 14.79 0.88 -2.27
CA ALA A 122 14.58 -0.36 -3.01
C ALA A 122 15.85 -0.79 -3.77
N THR A 123 15.98 -2.08 -4.03
CA THR A 123 17.12 -2.67 -4.74
C THR A 123 17.05 -2.34 -6.23
N THR A 124 18.21 -2.10 -6.85
CA THR A 124 18.31 -1.80 -8.28
C THR A 124 18.42 -3.02 -9.21
N PRO A 125 18.93 -4.21 -8.79
CA PRO A 125 18.95 -5.36 -9.68
C PRO A 125 17.53 -5.85 -9.95
N ILE A 126 17.15 -5.88 -11.23
CA ILE A 126 15.93 -6.52 -11.68
C ILE A 126 16.13 -8.03 -11.55
N THR A 127 15.28 -8.67 -10.76
CA THR A 127 15.26 -10.13 -10.62
C THR A 127 14.18 -10.70 -11.53
N ASP A 128 14.54 -11.68 -12.36
CA ASP A 128 13.58 -12.52 -13.07
C ASP A 128 13.04 -13.58 -12.08
N PRO A 129 11.73 -13.58 -11.76
CA PRO A 129 11.15 -14.43 -10.71
C PRO A 129 11.11 -15.92 -11.01
#